data_AF-A0A2N2QR85-F1
#
_entry.id   AF-A0A2N2QR85-F1
#
_cell.length_a   1.000
_cell.length_b   1.000
_cell.length_c   1.000
_cell.angle_alpha   90.00
_cell.angle_beta   90.00
_cell.angle_gamma   90.00
#
_symmetry.space_group_name_H-M   'P 1'
#
loop_
_entity.id
_entity.type
_entity.pdbx_description
1 polymer ?
#
loop_
_entity_poly.entity_id
_entity_poly.type
_entity_poly.pdbx_seq_one_letter_code
_entity_poly.pdbx_strand_id
1 'polypeptide(L)'
;MDYRETCGDGSVLWISTRGRVIERAADGAALRTAGVTVDVTGRHREHDLLEFGNAILQRISSAAPLNEVLTRISGEIERQEPGCHCSILLLDGSGRYLTGGVAPSLPSAFSAAIEGELIGPQAGSCGTAAWRREAVFVGDIASDPLWADYKDIALQHGLAACWSSPILSAAGEVLGTFAVYWSAPRNEVPTNVRRHVEVAGALAAVAIESEQREAKLRKSIEELRRWQQLTLGREGRVLELKQEVNELLARLGEAPRYGSVADSEGAA
;
A
#
# COMPACT_ATOMS: atom_id res chain seq x y z
N MET A 1 22.45 -30.06 -2.26
CA MET A 1 21.87 -29.49 -1.03
C MET A 1 22.17 -28.01 -1.09
N ASP A 2 21.18 -27.17 -0.78
CA ASP A 2 21.37 -25.73 -0.75
C ASP A 2 21.69 -25.31 0.68
N TYR A 3 22.71 -24.48 0.86
CA TYR A 3 23.11 -23.94 2.15
C TYR A 3 23.62 -22.50 1.97
N ARG A 4 23.69 -21.75 3.07
CA ARG A 4 24.16 -20.38 3.06
C ARG A 4 25.62 -20.31 3.49
N GLU A 5 26.39 -19.51 2.78
CA GLU A 5 27.72 -19.08 3.20
C GLU A 5 27.71 -17.56 3.41
N THR A 6 28.45 -17.09 4.41
CA THR A 6 28.63 -15.65 4.65
C THR A 6 30.01 -15.26 4.14
N CYS A 7 30.04 -14.32 3.20
CA CYS A 7 31.25 -13.74 2.66
C CYS A 7 31.97 -12.88 3.70
N GLY A 8 33.26 -12.60 3.47
CA GLY A 8 34.05 -11.73 4.35
C GLY A 8 33.54 -10.29 4.45
N ASP A 9 32.74 -9.84 3.49
CA ASP A 9 32.05 -8.54 3.48
C ASP A 9 30.68 -8.56 4.19
N GLY A 10 30.27 -9.69 4.76
CA GLY A 10 28.98 -9.89 5.43
C GLY A 10 27.82 -10.23 4.50
N SER A 11 28.03 -10.25 3.17
CA SER A 11 27.00 -10.69 2.22
C SER A 11 26.74 -12.20 2.35
N VAL A 12 25.51 -12.62 2.04
CA VAL A 12 25.11 -14.04 2.10
C VAL A 12 25.00 -14.59 0.69
N LEU A 13 25.72 -15.68 0.43
CA LEU A 13 25.61 -16.49 -0.78
C LEU A 13 24.81 -17.75 -0.50
N TRP A 14 23.86 -18.05 -1.39
CA TRP A 14 23.24 -19.37 -1.43
C TRP A 14 24.02 -20.26 -2.38
N ILE A 15 24.53 -21.37 -1.83
CA ILE A 15 25.36 -22.30 -2.55
C ILE A 15 24.63 -23.63 -2.70
N SER A 16 24.54 -24.13 -3.94
CA SER A 16 24.07 -25.48 -4.23
C SER A 16 25.25 -26.35 -4.61
N THR A 17 25.61 -27.28 -3.73
CA THR A 17 26.63 -28.29 -4.02
C THR A 17 25.97 -29.63 -4.34
N ARG A 18 26.39 -30.24 -5.45
CA ARG A 18 26.08 -31.62 -5.81
C ARG A 18 27.38 -32.35 -6.12
N GLY A 19 27.65 -33.42 -5.39
CA GLY A 19 28.83 -34.25 -5.61
C GLY A 19 28.53 -35.72 -5.37
N ARG A 20 29.37 -36.57 -5.93
CA ARG A 20 29.36 -38.01 -5.69
C ARG A 20 30.77 -38.49 -5.38
N VAL A 21 30.85 -39.56 -4.59
CA VAL A 21 32.10 -40.30 -4.40
C VAL A 21 32.42 -41.01 -5.72
N ILE A 22 33.60 -40.78 -6.27
CA ILE A 22 34.08 -41.40 -7.52
C ILE A 22 35.12 -42.49 -7.27
N GLU A 23 35.69 -42.54 -6.06
CA GLU A 23 36.68 -43.54 -5.67
C GLU A 23 36.50 -43.90 -4.18
N ARG A 24 36.54 -45.20 -3.87
CA ARG A 24 36.43 -45.74 -2.51
C ARG A 24 37.59 -46.68 -2.21
N ALA A 25 38.03 -46.70 -0.95
CA ALA A 25 38.99 -47.65 -0.44
C ALA A 25 38.35 -49.05 -0.30
N ALA A 26 39.20 -50.06 -0.11
CA ALA A 26 38.78 -51.46 0.03
C ALA A 26 37.88 -51.72 1.27
N ASP A 27 37.98 -50.85 2.28
CA ASP A 27 37.12 -50.86 3.49
C ASP A 27 35.79 -50.09 3.30
N GLY A 28 35.56 -49.52 2.11
CA GLY A 28 34.37 -48.73 1.77
C GLY A 28 34.49 -47.22 2.02
N ALA A 29 35.58 -46.74 2.62
CA ALA A 29 35.78 -45.30 2.87
C ALA A 29 35.88 -44.50 1.57
N ALA A 30 35.36 -43.27 1.55
CA ALA A 30 35.41 -42.40 0.37
C ALA A 30 36.81 -41.80 0.21
N LEU A 31 37.47 -42.03 -0.93
CA LEU A 31 38.81 -41.50 -1.23
C LEU A 31 38.77 -40.24 -2.08
N ARG A 32 37.88 -40.18 -3.06
CA ARG A 32 37.73 -39.00 -3.93
C ARG A 32 36.28 -38.72 -4.22
N THR A 33 35.95 -37.45 -4.25
CA THR A 33 34.65 -36.93 -4.67
C THR A 33 34.83 -36.04 -5.89
N ALA A 34 33.85 -36.06 -6.78
CA ALA A 34 33.71 -35.07 -7.84
C ALA A 34 32.35 -34.39 -7.66
N GLY A 35 32.33 -33.07 -7.78
CA GLY A 35 31.11 -32.29 -7.62
C GLY A 35 31.20 -30.94 -8.28
N VAL A 36 30.03 -30.31 -8.38
CA VAL A 36 29.86 -28.93 -8.82
C VAL A 36 29.27 -28.14 -7.66
N THR A 37 29.75 -26.92 -7.52
CA THR A 37 29.24 -25.92 -6.58
C THR A 37 28.79 -24.74 -7.41
N VAL A 38 27.52 -24.36 -7.28
CA VAL A 38 26.89 -23.29 -8.06
C VAL A 38 26.31 -22.26 -7.10
N ASP A 39 26.58 -20.98 -7.37
CA ASP A 39 25.87 -19.88 -6.72
C ASP A 39 24.42 -19.84 -7.23
N VAL A 40 23.48 -19.99 -6.30
CA VAL A 40 22.03 -19.97 -6.53
C VAL A 40 21.35 -18.80 -5.81
N THR A 41 22.11 -17.79 -5.39
CA THR A 41 21.61 -16.59 -4.68
C THR A 41 20.53 -15.86 -5.48
N GLY A 42 20.73 -15.69 -6.79
CA GLY A 42 19.74 -15.06 -7.67
C GLY A 42 18.40 -15.79 -7.66
N ARG A 43 18.44 -17.13 -7.70
CA ARG A 43 17.23 -17.98 -7.69
C ARG A 43 16.46 -17.86 -6.37
N HIS A 44 17.16 -17.89 -5.23
CA HIS A 44 16.53 -17.72 -3.92
C HIS A 44 15.90 -16.33 -3.79
N ARG A 45 16.60 -15.27 -4.21
CA ARG A 45 16.04 -13.89 -4.22
C ARG A 45 14.78 -13.75 -5.06
N GLU A 46 14.71 -14.41 -6.21
CA GLU A 46 13.50 -14.40 -7.04
C GLU A 46 12.35 -15.17 -6.40
N HIS A 47 12.65 -16.29 -5.76
CA HIS A 47 11.67 -17.06 -5.02
C HIS A 47 11.09 -16.26 -3.85
N ASP A 48 11.95 -15.64 -3.04
CA ASP A 48 11.55 -14.79 -1.91
C ASP A 48 10.66 -13.62 -2.36
N LEU A 49 11.00 -12.99 -3.49
CA LEU A 49 10.21 -11.90 -4.06
C LEU A 49 8.82 -12.36 -4.53
N LEU A 50 8.72 -13.57 -5.10
CA LEU A 50 7.45 -14.17 -5.48
C LEU A 50 6.60 -14.56 -4.26
N GLU A 51 7.21 -15.14 -3.23
CA GLU A 51 6.52 -15.47 -1.98
C GLU A 51 5.99 -14.22 -1.28
N PHE A 52 6.81 -13.17 -1.22
CA PHE A 52 6.39 -11.86 -0.73
C PHE A 52 5.18 -11.32 -1.51
N GLY A 53 5.26 -11.30 -2.84
CA GLY A 53 4.15 -10.81 -3.67
C GLY A 53 2.86 -11.59 -3.45
N ASN A 54 2.95 -12.92 -3.40
CA ASN A 54 1.79 -13.78 -3.11
C ASN A 54 1.19 -13.52 -1.73
N ALA A 55 2.02 -13.36 -0.69
CA ALA A 55 1.55 -13.08 0.66
C ALA A 55 0.80 -11.75 0.76
N ILE A 56 1.27 -10.71 0.04
CA ILE A 56 0.59 -9.42 -0.02
C ILE A 56 -0.73 -9.53 -0.81
N LEU A 57 -0.72 -10.19 -1.98
CA LEU A 57 -1.94 -10.40 -2.77
C LEU A 57 -3.02 -11.19 -2.01
N GLN A 58 -2.64 -12.19 -1.21
CA GLN A 58 -3.57 -12.91 -0.35
C GLN A 58 -4.25 -11.99 0.68
N ARG A 59 -3.51 -11.04 1.25
CA ARG A 59 -4.05 -10.06 2.22
C ARG A 59 -5.01 -9.08 1.55
N ILE A 60 -4.65 -8.58 0.37
CA ILE A 60 -5.54 -7.74 -0.44
C ILE A 60 -6.82 -8.51 -0.77
N SER A 61 -6.71 -9.76 -1.23
CA SER A 61 -7.86 -10.63 -1.53
C SER A 61 -8.72 -10.95 -0.31
N SER A 62 -8.17 -10.91 0.89
CA SER A 62 -8.90 -11.14 2.15
C SER A 62 -9.51 -9.85 2.72
N ALA A 63 -9.46 -8.74 1.98
CA ALA A 63 -9.90 -7.41 2.42
C ALA A 63 -9.25 -6.96 3.75
N ALA A 64 -7.96 -7.29 3.93
CA ALA A 64 -7.20 -6.80 5.08
C ALA A 64 -7.11 -5.25 5.06
N PRO A 65 -7.06 -4.57 6.21
CA PRO A 65 -6.96 -3.11 6.27
C PRO A 65 -5.74 -2.60 5.48
N LEU A 66 -5.91 -1.53 4.69
CA LEU A 66 -4.82 -1.01 3.84
C LEU A 66 -3.56 -0.70 4.64
N ASN A 67 -3.70 -0.07 5.81
CA ASN A 67 -2.58 0.26 6.68
C ASN A 67 -1.78 -1.00 7.09
N GLU A 68 -2.45 -2.13 7.38
CA GLU A 68 -1.76 -3.39 7.67
C GLU A 68 -0.97 -3.88 6.45
N VAL A 69 -1.57 -3.83 5.26
CA VAL A 69 -0.90 -4.23 4.02
C VAL A 69 0.35 -3.38 3.76
N LEU A 70 0.23 -2.06 3.81
CA LEU A 70 1.33 -1.14 3.58
C LEU A 70 2.43 -1.27 4.64
N THR A 71 2.06 -1.50 5.90
CA THR A 71 3.01 -1.73 7.00
C THR A 71 3.83 -3.01 6.76
N ARG A 72 3.17 -4.08 6.30
CA ARG A 72 3.85 -5.35 5.95
C ARG A 72 4.78 -5.18 4.76
N ILE A 73 4.37 -4.41 3.76
CA ILE A 73 5.21 -4.07 2.60
C ILE A 73 6.48 -3.34 3.06
N SER A 74 6.34 -2.29 3.88
CA SER A 74 7.47 -1.49 4.37
C SER A 74 8.44 -2.35 5.20
N GLY A 75 7.91 -3.15 6.13
CA GLY A 75 8.73 -4.02 6.98
C GLY A 75 9.41 -5.18 6.24
N GLU A 76 8.94 -5.57 5.05
CA GLU A 76 9.66 -6.52 4.20
C GLU A 76 10.97 -5.93 3.68
N ILE A 77 10.90 -4.71 3.14
CA ILE A 77 12.07 -4.05 2.55
C ILE A 77 13.10 -3.73 3.63
N GLU A 78 12.66 -3.24 4.79
CA GLU A 78 13.53 -2.98 5.94
C GLU A 78 14.22 -4.25 6.46
N ARG A 79 13.56 -5.41 6.38
CA ARG A 79 14.13 -6.69 6.79
C ARG A 79 15.16 -7.20 5.79
N GLN A 80 14.92 -7.03 4.49
CA GLN A 80 15.84 -7.45 3.45
C GLN A 80 17.08 -6.57 3.38
N GLU A 81 16.95 -5.28 3.73
CA GLU A 81 18.02 -4.30 3.63
C GLU A 81 18.27 -3.63 4.99
N PRO A 82 19.09 -4.25 5.84
CA PRO A 82 19.41 -3.71 7.15
C PRO A 82 19.97 -2.28 7.08
N GLY A 83 19.47 -1.41 7.96
CA GLY A 83 19.89 -0.02 8.03
C GLY A 83 19.18 0.91 7.04
N CYS A 84 18.11 0.46 6.41
CA CYS A 84 17.16 1.35 5.74
C CYS A 84 15.85 1.51 6.55
N HIS A 85 15.19 2.64 6.35
CA HIS A 85 13.86 2.94 6.89
C HIS A 85 12.91 3.20 5.73
N CYS A 86 11.64 2.78 5.84
CA CYS A 86 10.65 2.96 4.80
C CYS A 86 9.47 3.83 5.27
N SER A 87 8.91 4.60 4.34
CA SER A 87 7.60 5.22 4.49
C SER A 87 6.77 5.09 3.22
N ILE A 88 5.47 4.87 3.36
CA ILE A 88 4.52 4.98 2.27
C ILE A 88 3.51 6.05 2.65
N LEU A 89 3.42 7.14 1.88
CA LEU A 89 2.42 8.20 2.06
C LEU A 89 1.38 8.14 0.95
N LEU A 90 0.12 8.44 1.24
CA LEU A 90 -0.98 8.38 0.28
C LEU A 90 -1.35 9.78 -0.20
N LEU A 91 -1.68 9.92 -1.47
CA LEU A 91 -2.20 11.18 -1.98
C LEU A 91 -3.66 11.35 -1.53
N ASP A 92 -3.97 12.50 -0.95
CA ASP A 92 -5.30 12.82 -0.46
C ASP A 92 -6.33 12.98 -1.60
N GLY A 93 -7.61 13.04 -1.24
CA GLY A 93 -8.69 13.22 -2.22
C GLY A 93 -8.65 14.55 -2.99
N SER A 94 -7.91 15.56 -2.50
CA SER A 94 -7.69 16.80 -3.26
C SER A 94 -6.60 16.68 -4.32
N GLY A 95 -5.78 15.62 -4.25
CA GLY A 95 -4.67 15.40 -5.17
C GLY A 95 -3.46 16.29 -4.89
N ARG A 96 -3.35 16.84 -3.67
CA ARG A 96 -2.35 17.86 -3.34
C ARG A 96 -1.46 17.50 -2.16
N TYR A 97 -1.99 16.76 -1.19
CA TYR A 97 -1.30 16.50 0.06
C TYR A 97 -0.99 15.01 0.20
N LEU A 98 0.22 14.71 0.66
CA LEU A 98 0.62 13.36 1.07
C LEU A 98 0.24 13.16 2.54
N THR A 99 -0.66 12.22 2.81
CA THR A 99 -1.29 11.99 4.13
C THR A 99 -1.51 10.50 4.39
N GLY A 100 -1.89 10.15 5.62
CA GLY A 100 -2.50 8.85 5.93
C GLY A 100 -1.61 7.65 5.63
N GLY A 101 -0.30 7.85 5.68
CA GLY A 101 0.70 6.85 5.34
C GLY A 101 1.11 5.93 6.48
N VAL A 102 2.06 5.04 6.18
CA VAL A 102 2.73 4.17 7.15
C VAL A 102 4.23 4.43 7.14
N ALA A 103 4.83 4.43 8.32
CA ALA A 103 6.25 4.70 8.51
C ALA A 103 6.74 3.97 9.78
N PRO A 104 6.75 2.62 9.77
CA PRO A 104 6.82 1.82 11.00
C PRO A 104 8.16 1.90 11.73
N SER A 105 9.28 2.04 11.01
CA SER A 105 10.61 2.12 11.60
C SER A 105 11.15 3.55 11.72
N LEU A 106 10.45 4.53 11.14
CA LEU A 106 10.87 5.93 11.20
C LEU A 106 10.56 6.55 12.56
N PRO A 107 11.41 7.49 13.04
CA PRO A 107 11.11 8.23 14.25
C PRO A 107 9.78 8.98 14.13
N SER A 108 8.93 8.86 15.16
CA SER A 108 7.58 9.43 15.15
C SER A 108 7.56 10.94 14.93
N ALA A 109 8.56 11.67 15.43
CA ALA A 109 8.69 13.11 15.21
C ALA A 109 8.96 13.46 13.72
N PHE A 110 9.76 12.64 13.02
CA PHE A 110 9.96 12.81 11.59
C PHE A 110 8.72 12.44 10.80
N SER A 111 8.07 11.31 11.13
CA SER A 111 6.82 10.88 10.51
C SER A 111 5.72 11.94 10.64
N ALA A 112 5.63 12.62 11.78
CA ALA A 112 4.69 13.72 11.98
C ALA A 112 5.03 14.97 11.14
N ALA A 113 6.30 15.20 10.83
CA ALA A 113 6.73 16.38 10.06
C ALA A 113 6.48 16.25 8.55
N ILE A 114 6.44 15.01 8.05
CA ILE A 114 6.15 14.71 6.63
C ILE A 114 4.65 14.43 6.39
N GLU A 115 3.85 14.34 7.45
CA GLU A 115 2.39 14.17 7.34
C GLU A 115 1.74 15.48 6.85
N GLY A 116 0.94 15.40 5.78
CA GLY A 116 0.28 16.56 5.20
C GLY A 116 1.18 17.39 4.28
N GLU A 117 2.28 16.84 3.79
CA GLU A 117 3.19 17.52 2.87
C GLU A 117 2.49 17.86 1.54
N LEU A 118 2.60 19.12 1.11
CA LEU A 118 2.11 19.57 -0.19
C LEU A 118 3.07 19.09 -1.29
N ILE A 119 2.55 18.41 -2.32
CA ILE A 119 3.38 18.00 -3.47
C ILE A 119 3.84 19.23 -4.26
N GLY A 120 5.06 19.19 -4.79
CA GLY A 120 5.62 20.30 -5.53
C GLY A 120 7.01 19.99 -6.11
N PRO A 121 7.56 20.89 -6.94
CA PRO A 121 8.85 20.66 -7.60
C PRO A 121 10.06 20.66 -6.66
N GLN A 122 9.89 21.14 -5.41
CA GLN A 122 10.89 21.21 -4.34
C GLN A 122 10.26 20.83 -2.98
N ALA A 123 9.51 19.73 -2.95
CA ALA A 123 8.86 19.22 -1.74
C ALA A 123 9.50 17.90 -1.33
N GLY A 124 10.73 17.98 -0.79
CA GLY A 124 11.51 16.80 -0.43
C GLY A 124 11.70 15.81 -1.58
N SER A 125 12.04 14.56 -1.25
CA SER A 125 12.02 13.48 -2.24
C SER A 125 10.58 13.02 -2.53
N CYS A 126 9.71 12.93 -1.51
CA CYS A 126 8.35 12.40 -1.63
C CYS A 126 7.42 13.31 -2.43
N GLY A 127 7.20 14.54 -1.97
CA GLY A 127 6.35 15.50 -2.66
C GLY A 127 6.81 15.77 -4.09
N THR A 128 8.13 15.81 -4.32
CA THR A 128 8.71 15.96 -5.66
C THR A 128 8.48 14.73 -6.55
N ALA A 129 8.65 13.52 -6.03
CA ALA A 129 8.38 12.30 -6.79
C ALA A 129 6.91 12.19 -7.21
N ALA A 130 5.99 12.51 -6.28
CA ALA A 130 4.56 12.60 -6.57
C ALA A 130 4.27 13.65 -7.66
N TRP A 131 4.85 14.85 -7.56
CA TRP A 131 4.63 15.92 -8.53
C TRP A 131 5.17 15.58 -9.93
N ARG A 132 6.37 14.98 -10.02
CA ARG A 132 7.00 14.61 -11.30
C ARG A 132 6.40 13.35 -11.92
N ARG A 133 5.75 12.49 -11.11
CA ARG A 133 5.43 11.10 -11.48
C ARG A 133 6.67 10.27 -11.84
N GLU A 134 7.79 10.63 -11.24
CA GLU A 134 9.09 9.99 -11.49
C GLU A 134 9.80 9.76 -10.17
N ALA A 135 10.64 8.74 -10.11
CA ALA A 135 11.43 8.46 -8.93
C ALA A 135 12.48 9.57 -8.70
N VAL A 136 12.66 9.97 -7.44
CA VAL A 136 13.59 11.01 -7.01
C VAL A 136 14.57 10.41 -6.02
N PHE A 137 15.86 10.50 -6.32
CA PHE A 137 16.92 10.07 -5.43
C PHE A 137 17.76 11.27 -4.99
N VAL A 138 17.89 11.42 -3.68
CA VAL A 138 18.75 12.39 -3.01
C VAL A 138 19.83 11.59 -2.26
N GLY A 139 21.05 11.66 -2.78
CA GLY A 139 22.20 10.94 -2.24
C GLY A 139 22.80 11.55 -0.98
N ASP A 140 22.60 12.85 -0.77
CA ASP A 140 23.04 13.59 0.43
C ASP A 140 22.01 14.67 0.79
N ILE A 141 21.22 14.40 1.82
CA ILE A 141 20.19 15.31 2.35
C ILE A 141 20.78 16.62 2.86
N ALA A 142 22.02 16.61 3.36
CA ALA A 142 22.62 17.80 3.95
C ALA A 142 22.89 18.93 2.93
N SER A 143 23.10 18.55 1.66
CA SER A 143 23.48 19.46 0.59
C SER A 143 22.43 19.63 -0.51
N ASP A 144 21.42 18.75 -0.59
CA ASP A 144 20.43 18.77 -1.66
C ASP A 144 19.35 19.85 -1.49
N PRO A 145 19.10 20.71 -2.51
CA PRO A 145 18.09 21.75 -2.45
C PRO A 145 16.65 21.26 -2.24
N LEU A 146 16.30 20.03 -2.66
CA LEU A 146 14.95 19.49 -2.45
C LEU A 146 14.61 19.34 -0.97
N TRP A 147 15.62 19.23 -0.12
CA TRP A 147 15.49 19.02 1.32
C TRP A 147 15.57 20.32 2.13
N ALA A 148 15.61 21.50 1.50
CA ALA A 148 15.79 22.77 2.20
C ALA A 148 14.85 22.96 3.41
N ASP A 149 13.57 22.59 3.24
CA ASP A 149 12.54 22.73 4.29
C ASP A 149 12.52 21.58 5.31
N TYR A 150 13.17 20.44 5.01
CA TYR A 150 13.10 19.19 5.79
C TYR A 150 14.45 18.73 6.36
N LYS A 151 15.55 19.36 5.93
CA LYS A 151 16.92 18.94 6.20
C LYS A 151 17.20 18.84 7.69
N ASP A 152 16.87 19.86 8.47
CA ASP A 152 17.27 19.92 9.88
C ASP A 152 16.61 18.81 10.71
N ILE A 153 15.32 18.54 10.45
CA ILE A 153 14.60 17.46 11.12
C ILE A 153 15.06 16.08 10.65
N ALA A 154 15.39 15.92 9.36
CA ALA A 154 15.93 14.67 8.83
C ALA A 154 17.29 14.33 9.46
N LEU A 155 18.19 15.32 9.52
CA LEU A 155 19.54 15.15 10.08
C LEU A 155 19.51 14.90 11.59
N GLN A 156 18.60 15.55 12.34
CA GLN A 156 18.39 15.25 13.77
C GLN A 156 18.04 13.79 14.03
N HIS A 157 17.35 13.17 13.08
CA HIS A 157 16.96 11.76 13.13
C HIS A 157 17.93 10.82 12.43
N GLY A 158 19.11 11.32 12.03
CA GLY A 158 20.17 10.51 11.43
C GLY A 158 19.81 9.99 10.04
N LEU A 159 18.96 10.71 9.29
CA LEU A 159 18.65 10.41 7.89
C LEU A 159 19.57 11.25 7.00
N ALA A 160 20.31 10.60 6.10
CA ALA A 160 21.33 11.23 5.28
C ALA A 160 21.11 11.07 3.77
N ALA A 161 20.33 10.08 3.33
CA ALA A 161 19.94 9.89 1.95
C ALA A 161 18.48 9.45 1.87
N CYS A 162 17.79 9.80 0.78
CA CYS A 162 16.40 9.41 0.56
C CYS A 162 16.14 9.12 -0.91
N TRP A 163 15.53 7.97 -1.17
CA TRP A 163 14.95 7.61 -2.46
C TRP A 163 13.44 7.54 -2.32
N SER A 164 12.70 8.23 -3.19
CA SER A 164 11.24 8.12 -3.26
C SER A 164 10.79 7.73 -4.66
N SER A 165 9.91 6.73 -4.73
CA SER A 165 9.26 6.27 -5.95
C SER A 165 7.76 6.56 -5.86
N PRO A 166 7.15 7.17 -6.89
CA PRO A 166 5.70 7.36 -6.90
C PRO A 166 5.00 6.00 -7.01
N ILE A 167 3.87 5.88 -6.32
CA ILE A 167 2.94 4.76 -6.45
C ILE A 167 1.89 5.21 -7.47
N LEU A 168 1.87 4.56 -8.63
CA LEU A 168 1.01 4.93 -9.74
C LEU A 168 -0.13 3.91 -9.89
N SER A 169 -1.33 4.41 -10.20
CA SER A 169 -2.46 3.59 -10.60
C SER A 169 -2.21 2.95 -11.97
N ALA A 170 -3.06 1.99 -12.35
CA ALA A 170 -3.03 1.42 -13.70
C ALA A 170 -3.24 2.48 -14.81
N ALA A 171 -3.87 3.62 -14.47
CA ALA A 171 -4.08 4.75 -15.37
C ALA A 171 -2.94 5.79 -15.34
N GLY A 172 -1.89 5.57 -14.53
CA GLY A 172 -0.78 6.51 -14.37
C GLY A 172 -1.07 7.69 -13.43
N GLU A 173 -2.16 7.62 -12.66
CA GLU A 173 -2.47 8.62 -11.63
C GLU A 173 -1.63 8.35 -10.38
N VAL A 174 -1.26 9.41 -9.67
CA VAL A 174 -0.47 9.28 -8.43
C VAL A 174 -1.40 8.90 -7.29
N LEU A 175 -1.14 7.76 -6.68
CA LEU A 175 -1.85 7.26 -5.51
C LEU A 175 -1.11 7.59 -4.20
N GLY A 176 0.19 7.87 -4.30
CA GLY A 176 1.06 8.11 -3.15
C GLY A 176 2.53 7.97 -3.52
N THR A 177 3.38 7.81 -2.50
CA THR A 177 4.83 7.64 -2.67
C THR A 177 5.38 6.62 -1.71
N PHE A 178 6.32 5.80 -2.18
CA PHE A 178 7.15 4.92 -1.38
C PHE A 178 8.53 5.55 -1.25
N ALA A 179 8.96 5.88 -0.03
CA ALA A 179 10.31 6.32 0.26
C ALA A 179 11.12 5.32 1.08
N VAL A 180 12.42 5.28 0.79
CA VAL A 180 13.46 4.57 1.51
C VAL A 180 14.52 5.57 1.95
N TYR A 181 14.89 5.52 3.23
CA TYR A 181 15.88 6.39 3.84
C TYR A 181 17.08 5.59 4.33
N TRP A 182 18.25 6.22 4.32
CA TRP A 182 19.48 5.65 4.86
C TRP A 182 20.19 6.62 5.79
N SER A 183 20.92 6.08 6.76
CA SER A 183 21.65 6.88 7.75
C SER A 183 23.03 7.36 7.30
N ALA A 184 23.47 6.97 6.10
CA ALA A 184 24.70 7.45 5.49
C ALA A 184 24.41 7.96 4.07
N PRO A 185 25.13 9.01 3.61
CA PRO A 185 25.08 9.45 2.22
C PRO A 185 25.39 8.31 1.24
N ARG A 186 24.79 8.35 0.05
CA ARG A 186 24.90 7.31 -0.96
C ARG A 186 24.99 7.90 -2.36
N ASN A 187 25.78 7.25 -3.21
CA ASN A 187 25.91 7.65 -4.62
C ASN A 187 24.80 7.06 -5.50
N GLU A 188 24.23 5.93 -5.10
CA GLU A 188 23.22 5.23 -5.88
C GLU A 188 22.26 4.41 -5.00
N VAL A 189 21.09 4.10 -5.58
CA VAL A 189 20.11 3.18 -4.99
C VAL A 189 20.53 1.74 -5.29
N PRO A 190 20.73 0.89 -4.27
CA PRO A 190 21.05 -0.52 -4.49
C PRO A 190 20.03 -1.23 -5.39
N THR A 191 20.49 -2.03 -6.35
CA THR A 191 19.63 -2.68 -7.37
C THR A 191 18.58 -3.62 -6.77
N ASN A 192 18.93 -4.31 -5.67
CA ASN A 192 18.01 -5.11 -4.86
C ASN A 192 16.90 -4.26 -4.24
N VAL A 193 17.22 -3.15 -3.58
CA VAL A 193 16.22 -2.22 -3.01
C VAL A 193 15.29 -1.73 -4.11
N ARG A 194 15.86 -1.33 -5.25
CA ARG A 194 15.09 -0.85 -6.40
C ARG A 194 14.06 -1.88 -6.87
N ARG A 195 14.49 -3.12 -7.14
CA ARG A 195 13.58 -4.20 -7.58
C ARG A 195 12.48 -4.49 -6.56
N HIS A 196 12.81 -4.49 -5.27
CA HIS A 196 11.82 -4.74 -4.21
C HIS A 196 10.79 -3.63 -4.12
N VAL A 197 11.22 -2.37 -4.16
CA VAL A 197 10.32 -1.20 -4.13
C VAL A 197 9.46 -1.13 -5.39
N GLU A 198 9.96 -1.52 -6.56
CA GLU A 198 9.15 -1.60 -7.79
C GLU A 198 7.99 -2.60 -7.64
N VAL A 199 8.28 -3.82 -7.16
CA VAL A 199 7.24 -4.84 -6.91
C VAL A 199 6.30 -4.41 -5.78
N ALA A 200 6.85 -3.92 -4.67
CA ALA A 200 6.09 -3.42 -3.54
C ALA A 200 5.19 -2.24 -3.91
N GLY A 201 5.67 -1.31 -4.74
CA GLY A 201 4.93 -0.17 -5.24
C GLY A 201 3.74 -0.60 -6.10
N ALA A 202 3.92 -1.59 -6.99
CA ALA A 202 2.83 -2.16 -7.76
C ALA A 202 1.77 -2.84 -6.89
N LEU A 203 2.20 -3.57 -5.85
CA LEU A 203 1.28 -4.21 -4.89
C LEU A 203 0.54 -3.19 -4.02
N ALA A 204 1.23 -2.14 -3.60
CA ALA A 204 0.64 -1.02 -2.87
C ALA A 204 -0.41 -0.31 -3.74
N ALA A 205 -0.13 -0.07 -5.03
CA ALA A 205 -1.10 0.50 -5.96
C ALA A 205 -2.39 -0.35 -6.01
N VAL A 206 -2.25 -1.67 -6.18
CA VAL A 206 -3.40 -2.59 -6.20
C VAL A 206 -4.19 -2.53 -4.89
N ALA A 207 -3.51 -2.50 -3.75
CA ALA A 207 -4.15 -2.42 -2.43
C ALA A 207 -4.93 -1.10 -2.27
N ILE A 208 -4.31 0.02 -2.64
CA ILE A 208 -4.92 1.35 -2.57
C ILE A 208 -6.14 1.42 -3.50
N GLU A 209 -6.02 0.97 -4.74
CA GLU A 209 -7.13 0.96 -5.70
C GLU A 209 -8.26 0.03 -5.24
N SER A 210 -7.96 -1.08 -4.57
CA SER A 210 -8.96 -1.97 -3.98
C SER A 210 -9.73 -1.25 -2.88
N GLU A 211 -9.03 -0.62 -1.93
CA GLU A 211 -9.67 0.12 -0.83
C GLU A 211 -10.51 1.29 -1.36
N GLN A 212 -9.98 2.07 -2.31
CA GLN A 212 -10.72 3.17 -2.91
C GLN A 212 -11.99 2.70 -3.65
N ARG A 213 -11.93 1.57 -4.37
CA ARG A 213 -13.12 0.97 -5.01
C ARG A 213 -14.14 0.52 -3.97
N GLU A 214 -13.71 -0.14 -2.91
CA GLU A 214 -14.60 -0.56 -1.83
C GLU A 214 -15.23 0.64 -1.10
N ALA A 215 -14.45 1.68 -0.80
CA ALA A 215 -14.93 2.90 -0.15
C ALA A 215 -15.98 3.60 -1.02
N LYS A 216 -15.74 3.71 -2.34
CA LYS A 216 -16.72 4.25 -3.30
C LYS A 216 -18.00 3.42 -3.31
N LEU A 217 -17.91 2.09 -3.37
CA LEU A 217 -19.08 1.21 -3.35
C LEU A 217 -19.88 1.35 -2.05
N ARG A 218 -19.20 1.36 -0.89
CA ARG A 218 -19.83 1.57 0.43
C ARG A 218 -20.58 2.91 0.48
N LYS A 219 -19.96 3.98 -0.03
CA LYS A 219 -20.59 5.31 -0.10
C LYS A 219 -21.84 5.30 -0.97
N SER A 220 -21.79 4.71 -2.16
CA SER A 220 -22.95 4.60 -3.05
C SER A 220 -24.10 3.80 -2.42
N ILE A 221 -23.80 2.71 -1.71
CA ILE A 221 -24.80 1.92 -0.99
C ILE A 221 -25.47 2.76 0.10
N GLU A 222 -24.69 3.55 0.85
CA GLU A 222 -25.23 4.41 1.91
C GLU A 222 -26.10 5.53 1.35
N GLU A 223 -25.71 6.15 0.24
CA GLU A 223 -26.51 7.15 -0.45
C GLU A 223 -27.85 6.58 -0.95
N LEU A 224 -27.84 5.36 -1.52
CA LEU A 224 -29.04 4.66 -1.93
C LEU A 224 -29.96 4.34 -0.75
N ARG A 225 -29.41 3.85 0.36
CA ARG A 225 -30.18 3.59 1.59
C ARG A 225 -30.82 4.87 2.13
N ARG A 226 -30.06 5.97 2.17
CA ARG A 226 -30.55 7.28 2.60
C ARG A 226 -31.68 7.77 1.71
N TRP A 227 -31.54 7.62 0.39
CA TRP A 227 -32.59 7.98 -0.56
C TRP A 227 -33.86 7.12 -0.38
N GLN A 228 -33.71 5.80 -0.24
CA GLN A 228 -34.83 4.89 0.02
C GLN A 228 -35.60 5.26 1.31
N GLN A 229 -34.89 5.57 2.40
CA GLN A 229 -35.53 6.01 3.65
C GLN A 229 -36.33 7.31 3.48
N LEU A 230 -35.79 8.27 2.73
CA LEU A 230 -36.49 9.53 2.46
C LEU A 230 -37.73 9.33 1.57
N THR A 231 -37.65 8.45 0.57
CA THR A 231 -38.77 8.16 -0.34
C THR A 231 -39.89 7.40 0.37
N LEU A 232 -39.57 6.30 1.08
CA LEU A 232 -40.56 5.52 1.83
C LEU A 232 -41.21 6.35 2.95
N GLY A 233 -40.45 7.20 3.63
CA GLY A 233 -41.00 8.11 4.65
C GLY A 233 -42.00 9.12 4.08
N ARG A 234 -41.81 9.56 2.84
CA ARG A 234 -42.76 10.45 2.15
C ARG A 234 -44.03 9.72 1.72
N GLU A 235 -43.89 8.50 1.18
CA GLU A 235 -45.03 7.69 0.77
C GLU A 235 -45.90 7.28 1.95
N GLY A 236 -45.29 6.84 3.05
CA GLY A 236 -46.00 6.52 4.30
C GLY A 236 -46.77 7.71 4.85
N ARG A 237 -46.13 8.88 4.94
CA ARG A 237 -46.77 10.11 5.43
C ARG A 237 -47.89 10.61 4.50
N VAL A 238 -47.75 10.42 3.19
CA VAL A 238 -48.83 10.73 2.23
C VAL A 238 -50.00 9.78 2.42
N LEU A 239 -49.76 8.51 2.72
CA LEU A 239 -50.81 7.53 3.02
C LEU A 239 -51.57 7.90 4.31
N GLU A 240 -50.84 8.22 5.38
CA GLU A 240 -51.41 8.66 6.67
C GLU A 240 -52.27 9.91 6.49
N LEU A 241 -51.76 10.94 5.79
CA LEU A 241 -52.51 12.16 5.51
C LEU A 241 -53.78 11.90 4.69
N LYS A 242 -53.74 10.97 3.72
CA LYS A 242 -54.93 10.60 2.96
C LYS A 242 -55.99 9.94 3.85
N GLN A 243 -55.57 9.10 4.81
CA GLN A 243 -56.48 8.48 5.79
C GLN A 243 -57.07 9.53 6.73
N GLU A 244 -56.26 10.41 7.32
CA GLU A 244 -56.72 11.49 8.20
C GLU A 244 -57.73 12.42 7.50
N VAL A 245 -57.47 12.79 6.24
CA VAL A 245 -58.40 13.63 5.47
C VAL A 245 -59.75 12.93 5.27
N ASN A 246 -59.73 11.63 4.94
CA ASN A 246 -60.98 10.87 4.79
C ASN A 246 -61.74 10.71 6.11
N GLU A 247 -61.04 10.49 7.23
CA GLU A 247 -61.68 10.44 8.56
C GLU A 247 -62.33 11.77 8.94
N LEU A 248 -61.69 12.89 8.65
CA LEU A 248 -62.25 14.22 8.88
C LEU A 248 -63.49 14.48 8.01
N LEU A 249 -63.45 14.10 6.73
CA LEU A 249 -64.61 14.21 5.83
C LEU A 249 -65.78 13.36 6.32
N ALA A 250 -65.53 12.14 6.79
CA ALA A 250 -66.56 11.27 7.34
C ALA A 250 -67.24 11.89 8.59
N ARG A 251 -66.47 12.55 9.47
CA ARG A 251 -67.03 13.27 10.63
C ARG A 251 -67.90 14.46 10.25
N LEU A 252 -67.65 15.07 9.09
CA LEU A 252 -68.44 16.16 8.52
C LEU A 252 -69.65 15.66 7.70
N GLY A 253 -69.80 14.34 7.53
CA GLY A 253 -70.86 13.73 6.71
C GLY A 253 -70.61 13.81 5.20
N GLU A 254 -69.38 14.10 4.77
CA GLU A 254 -68.98 14.16 3.38
C GLU A 254 -68.42 12.84 2.87
N ALA A 255 -68.50 12.61 1.55
CA ALA A 255 -67.95 11.42 0.91
C ALA A 255 -66.41 11.41 0.95
N PRO A 256 -65.75 10.23 1.03
CA PRO A 256 -64.30 10.13 1.06
C PRO A 256 -63.69 10.69 -0.22
N ARG A 257 -62.58 11.42 -0.07
CA ARG A 257 -61.89 12.10 -1.18
C ARG A 257 -60.78 11.26 -1.81
N TYR A 258 -60.20 10.34 -1.05
CA TYR A 258 -59.16 9.42 -1.52
C TYR A 258 -59.65 7.97 -1.40
N GLY A 259 -59.32 7.10 -2.36
CA GLY A 259 -59.69 5.67 -2.33
C GLY A 259 -59.03 4.92 -1.16
N SER A 260 -59.60 3.77 -0.75
CA SER A 260 -58.98 2.94 0.29
C SER A 260 -57.69 2.32 -0.23
N VAL A 261 -56.72 2.09 0.64
CA VAL A 261 -55.42 1.48 0.27
C VAL A 261 -55.61 0.10 -0.40
N ALA A 262 -56.72 -0.59 -0.10
CA ALA A 262 -57.07 -1.88 -0.70
C ALA A 262 -57.52 -1.78 -2.18
N ASP A 263 -57.98 -0.61 -2.63
CA ASP A 263 -58.45 -0.43 -4.02
C ASP A 263 -57.28 -0.13 -5.00
N SER A 264 -56.10 0.22 -4.48
CA SER A 264 -54.93 0.58 -5.29
C SER A 264 -53.98 -0.59 -5.61
N GLU A 265 -54.04 -1.72 -4.90
CA GLU A 265 -53.23 -2.91 -5.22
C GLU A 265 -53.86 -3.79 -6.33
N GLY A 266 -55.05 -3.44 -6.82
CA GLY A 266 -55.77 -4.19 -7.87
C GLY A 266 -55.57 -3.69 -9.31
N ALA A 267 -54.73 -2.67 -9.53
CA ALA A 267 -54.48 -2.14 -10.87
C ALA A 267 -52.98 -1.81 -11.08
N ALA A 268 -52.34 -2.69 -11.86
CA ALA A 268 -50.97 -2.66 -12.41
C ALA A 268 -49.89 -3.39 -11.59
#